data_AF-A0A350LS78-F1
#
_entry.id   AF-A0A350LS78-F1
#
_cell.length_a   1.000
_cell.length_b   1.000
_cell.length_c   1.000
_cell.angle_alpha   90.00
_cell.angle_beta   90.00
_cell.angle_gamma   90.00
#
_symmetry.space_group_name_H-M   'P 1'
#
loop_
_entity.id
_entity.type
_entity.pdbx_description
1 polymer ?
#
loop_
_entity_poly.entity_id
_entity_poly.type
_entity_poly.pdbx_seq_one_letter_code
_entity_poly.pdbx_strand_id
1 'polypeptide(L)' 'ATRAIKAAVPEIAVMTDVALDPYSDTGHDGFVVDGRIVNDATVEALVKQALAQAEAGA' A
#
# COMPACT_ATOMS: atom_id res chain seq x y z
N ALA A 1 2.92 -7.89 -8.80
CA ALA A 1 4.00 -7.44 -9.68
C ALA A 1 5.38 -7.64 -9.03
N THR A 2 5.61 -7.06 -7.85
CA THR A 2 6.91 -7.06 -7.13
C THR A 2 7.66 -8.39 -7.13
N ARG A 3 7.06 -9.50 -6.65
CA ARG A 3 7.71 -10.82 -6.64
C ARG A 3 8.26 -11.24 -8.00
N ALA A 4 7.49 -11.04 -9.07
CA ALA A 4 7.91 -11.43 -10.42
C ALA A 4 9.05 -10.52 -10.93
N ILE A 5 8.98 -9.22 -10.64
CA ILE A 5 10.04 -8.25 -11.00
C ILE A 5 11.35 -8.62 -10.29
N LYS A 6 11.32 -8.85 -8.97
CA LYS A 6 12.51 -9.24 -8.19
C LYS A 6 13.07 -10.59 -8.61
N ALA A 7 12.21 -11.55 -8.99
CA ALA A 7 12.66 -12.83 -9.52
C ALA A 7 13.37 -12.68 -10.87
N ALA A 8 12.91 -11.77 -11.73
CA ALA A 8 13.50 -11.53 -13.05
C ALA A 8 14.77 -10.67 -12.99
N VAL A 9 14.82 -9.68 -12.11
CA VAL A 9 15.95 -8.74 -11.97
C VAL A 9 16.23 -8.47 -10.48
N PRO A 10 17.01 -9.32 -9.79
CA PRO A 10 17.21 -9.22 -8.34
C PRO A 10 17.83 -7.89 -7.87
N GLU A 11 18.64 -7.25 -8.70
CA GLU A 11 19.36 -6.01 -8.36
C GLU A 11 18.52 -4.74 -8.55
N ILE A 12 17.32 -4.82 -9.17
CA ILE A 12 16.48 -3.65 -9.35
C ILE A 12 15.88 -3.22 -8.00
N ALA A 13 15.94 -1.91 -7.72
CA ALA A 13 15.18 -1.32 -6.61
C ALA A 13 13.69 -1.25 -7.01
N VAL A 14 12.81 -1.76 -6.15
CA VAL A 14 11.36 -1.71 -6.37
C VAL A 14 10.74 -0.89 -5.24
N MET A 15 10.40 0.37 -5.54
CA MET A 15 9.65 1.20 -4.60
C MET A 15 8.16 1.01 -4.85
N THR A 16 7.42 0.61 -3.83
CA THR A 16 5.97 0.46 -3.89
C THR A 16 5.28 1.61 -3.18
N ASP A 17 4.24 2.13 -3.81
CA ASP A 17 3.40 3.17 -3.22
C ASP A 17 2.47 2.59 -2.13
N VAL A 18 2.29 3.34 -1.04
CA VAL A 18 1.53 2.94 0.15
C VAL A 18 0.46 3.98 0.43
N ALA A 19 -0.67 3.83 -0.26
CA ALA A 19 -1.88 4.62 -0.12
C ALA A 19 -3.12 3.76 -0.39
N LEU A 20 -4.30 4.26 0.01
CA LEU A 20 -5.59 3.58 -0.20
C LEU A 20 -6.43 4.17 -1.35
N ASP A 21 -5.98 5.20 -2.06
CA ASP A 21 -6.75 5.85 -3.13
C ASP A 21 -7.20 4.90 -4.26
N PRO A 22 -6.37 3.99 -4.83
CA PRO A 22 -6.85 3.06 -5.85
C PRO A 22 -7.64 1.88 -5.26
N TYR A 23 -7.68 1.76 -3.92
CA TYR A 23 -8.33 0.67 -3.19
C TYR A 23 -9.61 1.11 -2.46
N SER A 24 -9.95 2.41 -2.51
CA SER A 24 -11.15 2.98 -1.91
C SER A 24 -12.19 3.28 -2.97
N ASP A 25 -13.46 3.14 -2.61
CA ASP A 25 -14.62 3.51 -3.43
C ASP A 25 -14.83 5.02 -3.53
N THR A 26 -14.24 5.78 -2.59
CA THR A 26 -14.29 7.25 -2.53
C THR A 26 -13.08 7.93 -3.16
N GLY A 27 -12.01 7.19 -3.48
CA GLY A 27 -10.78 7.72 -4.07
C GLY A 27 -9.89 8.50 -3.10
N HIS A 28 -10.11 8.36 -1.78
CA HIS A 28 -9.27 8.97 -0.75
C HIS A 28 -8.18 8.00 -0.27
N ASP A 29 -7.05 8.56 0.19
CA ASP A 29 -5.88 7.83 0.69
C ASP A 29 -6.12 7.07 2.01
N GLY A 30 -7.30 7.22 2.60
CA GLY A 30 -7.65 6.68 3.90
C GLY A 30 -9.12 6.28 4.03
N PHE A 31 -9.46 5.63 5.14
CA PHE A 31 -10.84 5.25 5.42
C PHE A 31 -11.71 6.48 5.65
N VAL A 32 -12.81 6.57 4.90
CA VAL A 32 -13.80 7.64 5.06
C VAL A 32 -14.92 7.16 5.97
N VAL A 33 -15.11 7.85 7.09
CA VAL A 33 -16.23 7.64 8.03
C VAL A 33 -16.93 8.98 8.23
N ASP A 34 -18.23 9.03 7.93
CA ASP A 34 -19.06 10.26 8.02
C ASP A 34 -18.43 11.47 7.30
N GLY A 35 -17.83 11.23 6.13
CA GLY A 35 -17.21 12.26 5.30
C GLY A 35 -15.84 12.76 5.81
N ARG A 36 -15.23 12.08 6.78
CA ARG A 36 -13.89 12.40 7.29
C ARG A 36 -12.93 11.23 7.10
N ILE A 37 -11.69 11.56 6.75
CA ILE A 37 -10.60 10.57 6.69
C ILE A 37 -10.15 10.27 8.12
N VAL A 38 -10.25 9.01 8.52
CA VAL A 38 -9.90 8.55 9.87
C VAL A 38 -8.41 8.18 9.90
N ASN A 39 -7.60 9.00 10.56
CA ASN A 39 -6.14 8.88 10.56
C ASN A 39 -5.63 7.53 11.09
N ASP A 40 -5.92 7.20 12.35
CA ASP A 40 -5.25 6.08 13.03
C ASP A 40 -5.62 4.74 12.38
N ALA A 41 -6.90 4.55 12.05
CA ALA A 41 -7.35 3.37 11.31
C ALA A 41 -6.71 3.28 9.92
N THR A 42 -6.52 4.42 9.24
CA THR A 42 -5.82 4.45 7.94
C THR A 42 -4.36 4.03 8.12
N VAL A 43 -3.65 4.61 9.08
CA VAL A 43 -2.25 4.27 9.37
C VAL A 43 -2.10 2.77 9.69
N GLU A 44 -3.02 2.18 10.46
CA GLU A 44 -3.01 0.74 10.73
C GLU A 44 -3.14 -0.11 9.45
N ALA A 45 -3.96 0.31 8.48
CA ALA A 45 -4.06 -0.37 7.19
C ALA A 45 -2.80 -0.17 6.34
N LEU A 46 -2.24 1.04 6.31
CA LEU A 46 -1.01 1.34 5.58
C LEU A 46 0.18 0.54 6.12
N VAL A 47 0.28 0.32 7.43
CA VAL A 47 1.29 -0.57 8.03
C VAL A 47 1.15 -1.99 7.49
N LYS A 48 -0.07 -2.54 7.43
CA LYS A 48 -0.31 -3.88 6.88
C LYS A 48 0.04 -3.96 5.39
N GLN A 49 -0.30 -2.91 4.62
CA GLN A 49 0.04 -2.82 3.19
C GLN A 49 1.56 -2.78 2.98
N ALA A 50 2.28 -1.96 3.75
CA ALA A 50 3.73 -1.88 3.68
C ALA A 50 4.40 -3.23 4.01
N LEU A 51 3.94 -3.92 5.05
CA LEU A 51 4.45 -5.26 5.41
C LEU A 51 4.20 -6.29 4.30
N ALA A 52 2.99 -6.30 3.71
CA ALA A 52 2.67 -7.21 2.61
C ALA A 52 3.50 -6.93 1.34
N GLN A 53 3.79 -5.66 1.05
CA GLN A 53 4.65 -5.27 -0.07
C GLN A 53 6.12 -5.64 0.19
N ALA A 54 6.62 -5.46 1.40
CA ALA A 54 7.96 -5.89 1.82
C ALA A 54 8.12 -7.42 1.73
N GLU A 55 7.12 -8.19 2.18
CA GLU A 55 7.10 -9.66 2.03
C GLU A 55 7.10 -10.09 0.56
N ALA A 56 6.51 -9.27 -0.32
CA ALA A 56 6.54 -9.49 -1.77
C ALA A 56 7.90 -9.12 -2.43
N GLY A 57 8.85 -8.55 -1.68
CA GLY A 57 10.20 -8.23 -2.11
C GLY A 57 10.42 -6.79 -2.56
N ALA A 58 9.56 -5.85 -2.15
CA ALA A 58 9.81 -4.42 -2.33
C ALA A 58 11.13 -4.03 -1.63
#